data_AF-A0A356DV43-F1
#
_entry.id   AF-A0A356DV43-F1
#
_cell.length_a   1.000
_cell.length_b   1.000
_cell.length_c   1.000
_cell.angle_alpha   90.00
_cell.angle_beta   90.00
_cell.angle_gamma   90.00
#
_symmetry.space_group_name_H-M   'P 1'
#
loop_
_entity.id
_entity.type
_entity.pdbx_description
1 polymer ?
#
loop_
_entity_poly.entity_id
_entity_poly.type
_entity_poly.pdbx_seq_one_letter_code
_entity_poly.pdbx_strand_id
1 'polypeptide(L)'
;MVAPAEEQAEFDGSMHGTLDFLTCQALRETFATRNWDAARLAGYLQSSQNAFPPTFSRPAFIDNHDMNRFIFTAEGNLSAVHAALSLLYLLPQPPIVYYGTEFDLSQQRSIHDRAA
;
A
#
# COMPACT_ATOMS: atom_id res chain seq x y z
N MET A 1 5.60 7.75 10.34
CA MET A 1 4.13 7.54 10.38
C MET A 1 3.57 8.10 9.10
N VAL A 2 2.62 7.44 8.44
CA VAL A 2 1.99 7.98 7.22
C VAL A 2 1.12 9.18 7.62
N ALA A 3 1.24 10.29 6.89
CA ALA A 3 0.43 11.48 7.14
C ALA A 3 -1.08 11.17 6.99
N PRO A 4 -1.97 11.74 7.82
CA PRO A 4 -3.41 11.59 7.66
C PRO A 4 -3.91 12.06 6.29
N ALA A 5 -5.11 11.60 5.90
CA ALA A 5 -5.71 11.98 4.62
C ALA A 5 -5.93 13.49 4.49
N GLU A 6 -6.33 14.15 5.57
CA GLU A 6 -6.56 15.60 5.61
C GLU A 6 -5.30 16.38 5.26
N GLU A 7 -4.16 16.02 5.85
CA GLU A 7 -2.85 16.64 5.58
C GLU A 7 -2.41 16.40 4.12
N GLN A 8 -2.63 15.20 3.59
CA GLN A 8 -2.31 14.90 2.19
C GLN A 8 -3.23 15.65 1.21
N ALA A 9 -4.48 15.91 1.58
CA ALA A 9 -5.43 16.66 0.76
C ALA A 9 -5.07 18.15 0.63
N GLU A 10 -4.27 18.70 1.55
CA GLU A 10 -3.77 20.09 1.46
C GLU A 10 -2.91 20.35 0.22
N PHE A 11 -2.37 19.30 -0.41
CA PHE A 11 -1.63 19.43 -1.67
C PHE A 11 -2.52 19.73 -2.87
N ASP A 12 -3.86 19.62 -2.75
CA ASP A 12 -4.78 19.95 -3.84
C ASP A 12 -4.59 21.40 -4.32
N GLY A 13 -4.63 21.59 -5.64
CA GLY A 13 -4.32 22.87 -6.28
C GLY A 13 -2.83 23.20 -6.41
N SER A 14 -1.92 22.50 -5.72
CA SER A 14 -0.46 22.63 -5.90
C SER A 14 0.17 21.42 -6.58
N MET A 15 -0.37 20.23 -6.33
CA MET A 15 -0.02 18.97 -6.99
C MET A 15 -1.28 18.28 -7.52
N HIS A 16 -1.12 17.44 -8.54
CA HIS A 16 -2.23 16.64 -9.08
C HIS A 16 -2.60 15.44 -8.20
N GLY A 17 -1.82 15.14 -7.14
CA GLY A 17 -1.99 13.93 -6.36
C GLY A 17 -0.78 13.56 -5.50
N THR A 18 -0.93 12.49 -4.71
CA THR A 18 0.13 11.84 -3.92
C THR A 18 0.11 10.32 -4.09
N LEU A 19 1.19 9.64 -3.72
CA LEU A 19 1.17 8.18 -3.59
C LEU A 19 0.26 7.75 -2.44
N ASP A 20 -0.54 6.71 -2.64
CA ASP A 20 -1.53 6.25 -1.64
C ASP A 20 -0.89 5.37 -0.55
N PHE A 21 -0.06 5.97 0.30
CA PHE A 21 0.59 5.27 1.42
C PHE A 21 -0.41 4.77 2.46
N LEU A 22 -1.58 5.40 2.59
CA LEU A 22 -2.64 4.93 3.50
C LEU A 22 -3.22 3.60 3.03
N THR A 23 -3.51 3.47 1.74
CA THR A 23 -3.99 2.19 1.17
C THR A 23 -2.87 1.15 1.16
N CYS A 24 -1.63 1.55 0.85
CA CYS A 24 -0.47 0.66 0.97
C CYS A 24 -0.36 0.07 2.39
N GLN A 25 -0.48 0.91 3.43
CA GLN A 25 -0.50 0.45 4.81
C GLN A 25 -1.67 -0.51 5.07
N ALA A 26 -2.90 -0.15 4.70
CA ALA A 26 -4.08 -1.00 4.92
C ALA A 26 -3.95 -2.39 4.27
N LEU A 27 -3.44 -2.46 3.03
CA LEU A 27 -3.19 -3.72 2.33
C LEU A 27 -2.10 -4.55 3.04
N ARG A 28 -1.01 -3.93 3.48
CA ARG A 28 0.08 -4.62 4.20
C ARG A 28 -0.34 -5.08 5.59
N GLU A 29 -1.10 -4.28 6.32
CA GLU A 29 -1.64 -4.65 7.63
C GLU A 29 -2.62 -5.84 7.51
N THR A 30 -3.39 -5.91 6.41
CA THR A 30 -4.36 -6.99 6.21
C THR A 30 -3.70 -8.27 5.70
N PHE A 31 -2.93 -8.18 4.61
CA PHE A 31 -2.46 -9.37 3.90
C PHE A 31 -1.06 -9.81 4.30
N ALA A 32 -0.11 -8.88 4.48
CA ALA A 32 1.27 -9.24 4.79
C ALA A 32 1.46 -9.57 6.28
N THR A 33 1.04 -8.67 7.16
CA THR A 33 1.26 -8.82 8.62
C THR A 33 0.08 -9.46 9.35
N ARG A 34 -1.13 -9.42 8.76
CA ARG A 34 -2.38 -9.98 9.33
C ARG A 34 -2.82 -9.29 10.64
N ASN A 35 -2.42 -8.03 10.84
CA ASN A 35 -2.85 -7.19 11.95
C ASN A 35 -4.26 -6.61 11.77
N TRP A 36 -4.72 -6.49 10.52
CA TRP A 36 -6.09 -6.10 10.20
C TRP A 36 -6.90 -7.30 9.73
N ASP A 37 -8.15 -7.37 10.14
CA ASP A 37 -9.11 -8.31 9.56
C ASP A 37 -9.78 -7.72 8.31
N ALA A 38 -10.52 -8.56 7.60
CA ALA A 38 -11.22 -8.16 6.38
C ALA A 38 -12.30 -7.10 6.63
N ALA A 39 -12.93 -7.11 7.81
CA ALA A 39 -13.96 -6.13 8.17
C ALA A 39 -13.37 -4.73 8.34
N ARG A 40 -12.21 -4.62 8.98
CA ARG A 40 -11.47 -3.36 9.12
C ARG A 40 -10.98 -2.84 7.77
N LEU A 41 -10.46 -3.72 6.91
CA LEU A 41 -10.09 -3.33 5.54
C LEU A 41 -11.30 -2.80 4.76
N ALA A 42 -12.43 -3.50 4.80
CA ALA A 42 -13.66 -3.06 4.14
C ALA A 42 -14.14 -1.69 4.66
N GLY A 43 -14.12 -1.48 5.99
CA GLY A 43 -14.43 -0.20 6.60
C GLY A 43 -13.52 0.93 6.12
N TYR A 44 -12.20 0.67 6.05
CA TYR A 44 -11.23 1.63 5.51
C TYR A 44 -11.52 1.98 4.05
N LEU A 45 -11.77 0.99 3.19
CA LEU A 45 -12.06 1.21 1.76
C LEU A 45 -13.37 1.97 1.55
N GLN A 46 -14.34 1.80 2.45
CA GLN A 46 -15.59 2.56 2.42
C GLN A 46 -15.38 4.02 2.83
N SER A 47 -14.58 4.28 3.88
CA SER A 47 -14.35 5.63 4.38
C SER A 47 -13.36 6.44 3.53
N SER A 48 -12.34 5.79 2.96
CA SER A 48 -11.24 6.47 2.26
C SER A 48 -11.66 7.12 0.94
N GLN A 49 -12.73 6.64 0.30
CA GLN A 49 -13.24 7.17 -0.98
C GLN A 49 -13.66 8.64 -0.90
N ASN A 50 -14.11 9.11 0.26
CA ASN A 50 -14.58 10.49 0.45
C ASN A 50 -13.54 11.41 1.08
N ALA A 51 -12.33 10.91 1.36
CA ALA A 51 -11.31 11.65 2.09
C ALA A 51 -10.49 12.61 1.20
N PHE A 52 -10.65 12.53 -0.14
CA PHE A 52 -9.87 13.31 -1.10
C PHE A 52 -10.77 13.91 -2.20
N PRO A 53 -10.38 15.05 -2.81
CA PRO A 53 -11.09 15.60 -3.95
C PRO A 53 -11.15 14.60 -5.12
N PRO A 54 -12.25 14.55 -5.91
CA PRO A 54 -12.40 13.59 -7.01
C PRO A 54 -11.32 13.69 -8.10
N THR A 55 -10.69 14.86 -8.26
CA THR A 55 -9.62 15.11 -9.24
C THR A 55 -8.22 14.82 -8.70
N PHE A 56 -8.09 14.50 -7.42
CA PHE A 56 -6.82 14.28 -6.76
C PHE A 56 -6.35 12.83 -7.01
N SER A 57 -5.32 12.67 -7.83
CA SER A 57 -4.80 11.35 -8.22
C SER A 57 -4.11 10.67 -7.04
N ARG A 58 -4.45 9.40 -6.78
CA ARG A 58 -3.83 8.61 -5.73
C ARG A 58 -3.40 7.24 -6.23
N PRO A 59 -2.27 7.11 -6.94
CA PRO A 59 -1.78 5.80 -7.37
C PRO A 59 -1.50 4.89 -6.17
N ALA A 60 -2.04 3.67 -6.21
CA ALA A 60 -1.96 2.68 -5.13
C ALA A 60 -0.86 1.65 -5.41
N PHE A 61 -0.28 1.08 -4.35
CA PHE A 61 0.82 0.14 -4.42
C PHE A 61 0.87 -0.71 -3.13
N ILE A 62 1.66 -1.78 -3.12
CA ILE A 62 1.84 -2.66 -1.94
C ILE A 62 3.26 -2.66 -1.38
N ASP A 63 4.24 -2.25 -2.19
CA ASP A 63 5.62 -2.01 -1.79
C ASP A 63 6.35 -1.06 -2.76
N ASN A 64 7.51 -0.59 -2.35
CA ASN A 64 8.41 0.24 -3.16
C ASN A 64 9.86 0.10 -2.63
N HIS A 65 10.76 0.98 -3.09
CA HIS A 65 12.18 0.96 -2.71
C HIS A 65 12.48 1.48 -1.30
N ASP A 66 11.55 2.20 -0.66
CA ASP A 66 11.73 2.81 0.66
C ASP A 66 11.13 1.97 1.79
N MET A 67 10.77 0.70 1.51
CA MET A 67 10.22 -0.23 2.49
C MET A 67 10.68 -1.66 2.24
N ASN A 68 10.45 -2.54 3.22
CA ASN A 68 10.61 -3.96 2.98
C ASN A 68 9.62 -4.41 1.88
N ARG A 69 10.13 -5.22 0.94
CA ARG A 69 9.33 -5.90 -0.08
C ARG A 69 8.14 -6.60 0.55
N PHE A 70 7.03 -6.63 -0.18
CA PHE A 70 5.79 -7.19 0.35
C PHE A 70 5.96 -8.67 0.72
N ILE A 71 6.56 -9.48 -0.17
CA ILE A 71 6.82 -10.91 0.07
C ILE A 71 7.71 -11.17 1.29
N PHE A 72 8.69 -10.29 1.55
CA PHE A 72 9.52 -10.38 2.76
C PHE A 72 8.69 -10.13 4.01
N THR A 73 7.82 -9.13 3.97
CA THR A 73 6.91 -8.78 5.08
C THR A 73 5.85 -9.85 5.30
N ALA A 74 5.41 -10.51 4.23
CA ALA A 74 4.47 -11.63 4.24
C ALA A 74 5.13 -12.98 4.57
N GLU A 75 6.40 -12.99 4.99
CA GLU A 75 7.14 -14.19 5.40
C GLU A 75 7.13 -15.30 4.32
N GLY A 76 7.20 -14.92 3.04
CA GLY A 76 7.17 -15.87 1.93
C GLY A 76 5.78 -16.37 1.52
N ASN A 77 4.69 -15.81 2.08
CA ASN A 77 3.33 -16.23 1.76
C ASN A 77 2.86 -15.67 0.40
N LEU A 78 2.95 -16.48 -0.64
CA LEU A 78 2.51 -16.13 -2.01
C LEU A 78 0.99 -15.90 -2.11
N SER A 79 0.17 -16.58 -1.31
CA SER A 79 -1.28 -16.34 -1.31
C SER A 79 -1.61 -14.93 -0.82
N ALA A 80 -0.84 -14.40 0.13
CA ALA A 80 -0.97 -13.01 0.56
C ALA A 80 -0.58 -12.01 -0.54
N VAL A 81 0.50 -12.27 -1.27
CA VAL A 81 0.92 -11.45 -2.44
C VAL A 81 -0.18 -11.42 -3.48
N HIS A 82 -0.69 -12.59 -3.88
CA HIS A 82 -1.74 -12.69 -4.88
C HIS A 82 -3.05 -12.02 -4.45
N ALA A 83 -3.44 -12.14 -3.17
CA ALA A 83 -4.63 -11.47 -2.65
C ALA A 83 -4.47 -9.93 -2.67
N ALA A 84 -3.32 -9.42 -2.24
CA ALA A 84 -3.02 -8.00 -2.22
C ALA A 84 -2.95 -7.41 -3.64
N LEU A 85 -2.29 -8.09 -4.58
CA LEU A 85 -2.26 -7.68 -5.99
C LEU A 85 -3.64 -7.75 -6.63
N SER A 86 -4.42 -8.80 -6.37
CA SER A 86 -5.78 -8.93 -6.89
C SER A 86 -6.64 -7.75 -6.45
N LEU A 87 -6.59 -7.39 -5.16
CA LEU A 87 -7.31 -6.22 -4.68
C LEU A 87 -6.74 -4.93 -5.27
N LEU A 88 -5.42 -4.77 -5.37
CA LEU A 88 -4.78 -3.59 -5.97
C LEU A 88 -5.31 -3.32 -7.38
N TYR A 89 -5.46 -4.36 -8.22
CA TYR A 89 -6.01 -4.23 -9.57
C TYR A 89 -7.53 -3.99 -9.62
N LEU A 90 -8.25 -4.24 -8.52
CA LEU A 90 -9.69 -3.99 -8.40
C LEU A 90 -10.00 -2.61 -7.79
N LEU A 91 -9.01 -1.93 -7.23
CA LEU A 91 -9.17 -0.58 -6.71
C LEU A 91 -9.40 0.42 -7.85
N PRO A 92 -10.16 1.51 -7.61
CA PRO A 92 -10.35 2.56 -8.61
C PRO A 92 -9.08 3.41 -8.84
N GLN A 93 -8.10 3.31 -7.95
CA GLN A 93 -6.82 4.00 -8.05
C GLN A 93 -5.92 3.36 -9.13
N PRO A 94 -5.07 4.14 -9.83
CA PRO A 94 -4.06 3.58 -10.73
C PRO A 94 -3.11 2.64 -9.97
N PRO A 95 -2.94 1.37 -10.39
CA PRO A 95 -2.05 0.44 -9.72
C PRO A 95 -0.58 0.70 -10.10
N ILE A 96 0.30 0.68 -9.11
CA ILE A 96 1.76 0.66 -9.28
C ILE A 96 2.29 -0.66 -8.72
N VAL A 97 3.03 -1.39 -9.56
CA VAL A 97 3.75 -2.60 -9.18
C VAL A 97 5.24 -2.29 -9.20
N TYR A 98 5.91 -2.48 -8.06
CA TYR A 98 7.36 -2.30 -7.99
C TYR A 98 8.07 -3.51 -8.61
N TYR A 99 9.08 -3.25 -9.45
CA TYR A 99 9.85 -4.28 -10.13
C TYR A 99 10.32 -5.40 -9.18
N GLY A 100 10.06 -6.63 -9.61
CA GLY A 100 10.35 -7.85 -8.87
C GLY A 100 9.15 -8.41 -8.12
N THR A 101 8.12 -7.61 -7.85
CA THR A 101 6.89 -8.10 -7.21
C THR A 101 6.19 -9.14 -8.08
N GLU A 102 6.28 -9.01 -9.40
CA GLU A 102 5.66 -9.89 -10.38
C GLU A 102 6.30 -11.29 -10.49
N PHE A 103 7.49 -11.49 -9.91
CA PHE A 103 8.19 -12.78 -9.86
C PHE A 103 8.70 -13.12 -8.46
N ASP A 104 8.05 -12.57 -7.42
CA ASP A 104 8.31 -12.87 -6.01
C ASP A 104 9.72 -12.54 -5.52
N LEU A 105 10.35 -11.52 -6.10
CA LEU A 105 11.64 -11.02 -5.65
C LEU A 105 11.54 -10.60 -4.18
N SER A 106 12.34 -11.25 -3.32
CA SER A 106 12.44 -10.93 -1.90
C SER A 106 13.78 -10.26 -1.57
N GLN A 107 13.98 -9.95 -0.29
CA GLN A 107 15.24 -9.43 0.26
C GLN A 107 15.75 -10.34 1.39
N GLN A 108 17.04 -10.28 1.69
CA GLN A 108 17.67 -11.12 2.73
C GLN A 108 17.60 -10.50 4.13
N ARG A 109 17.50 -9.17 4.22
CA ARG A 109 17.54 -8.40 5.47
C ARG A 109 16.55 -7.26 5.40
N SER A 110 16.05 -6.80 6.54
CA SER A 110 15.16 -5.64 6.56
C SER A 110 15.94 -4.38 6.18
N ILE A 111 15.27 -3.42 5.54
CA ILE A 111 15.83 -2.08 5.30
C ILE A 111 16.10 -1.31 6.61
N HIS A 112 15.53 -1.76 7.73
CA HIS A 112 15.72 -1.17 9.05
C HIS A 112 16.83 -1.85 9.86
N ASP A 113 17.40 -2.94 9.34
CA ASP A 113 18.55 -3.58 9.98
C ASP A 113 19.73 -2.62 9.94
N ARG A 114 20.33 -2.34 11.10
CA ARG A 114 21.58 -1.57 11.14
C ARG A 114 22.67 -2.38 10.45
N ALA A 115 23.50 -1.71 9.66
CA ALA A 115 24.73 -2.32 9.15
C ALA A 115 25.52 -2.87 10.35
N ALA A 116 25.83 -4.16 10.29
CA ALA A 116 26.68 -4.82 11.27
C ALA A 116 28.11 -4.27 11.22
#